data_AF-A0A060SNX7-F1
#
_entry.id   AF-A0A060SNX7-F1
#
_cell.length_a   1.000
_cell.length_b   1.000
_cell.length_c   1.000
_cell.angle_alpha   90.00
_cell.angle_beta   90.00
_cell.angle_gamma   90.00
#
_symmetry.space_group_name_H-M   'P 1'
#
loop_
_entity.id
_entity.type
_entity.pdbx_description
1 polymer ?
#
loop_
_entity_poly.entity_id
_entity_poly.type
_entity_poly.pdbx_seq_one_letter_code
_entity_poly.pdbx_strand_id
1 'polypeptide(L)'
;MSQTIPLSRITTPRSSSPYIPAPDSPGQAEFQTGLAYDNADEARAMPPSWQKDLYMLVEQPTSSQAAFLVHIFTTSLIIVSAVVTVLETVPAFHSIPGGVWFGLETTLVVLFTIEYIARCVAHGTSWTRFFQWVIYLLGILPYYIEIALQQDTSIPAAGWFVLVTITTVGYGEITPRSFLGRLITLPLLVFGLLLIALPTFVLGREFSLVWELMEEHQAYDADEDVEPANDPLASPMLSRSRSVRDLATTTGLWQHAQEEITRARRVSSNHGQEAHAHTQAELTAQIAELRAKVDAQEHMLRRIMAAVEGHGSQDGRRSR
;
A
#
# COMPACT_ATOMS: atom_id res chain seq x y z
N MET A 1 -9.91 75.20 -51.30
CA MET A 1 -11.05 74.27 -51.14
C MET A 1 -10.51 72.86 -51.22
N SER A 2 -10.61 72.12 -50.11
CA SER A 2 -10.03 70.79 -49.87
C SER A 2 -10.44 69.76 -50.91
N GLN A 3 -9.47 69.08 -51.51
CA GLN A 3 -9.68 67.78 -52.14
C GLN A 3 -9.29 66.69 -51.14
N THR A 4 -10.30 65.96 -50.64
CA THR A 4 -10.10 64.76 -49.83
C THR A 4 -10.04 63.54 -50.75
N ILE A 5 -8.86 62.91 -50.79
CA ILE A 5 -8.56 61.69 -51.53
C ILE A 5 -9.01 60.47 -50.69
N PRO A 6 -9.71 59.47 -51.26
CA PRO A 6 -10.22 58.31 -50.52
C PRO A 6 -9.13 57.31 -50.10
N LEU A 7 -9.13 56.95 -48.81
CA LEU A 7 -8.16 56.09 -48.10
C LEU A 7 -8.32 54.57 -48.35
N SER A 8 -8.54 54.14 -49.59
CA SER A 8 -8.71 52.70 -49.90
C SER A 8 -7.47 51.99 -50.46
N ARG A 9 -6.28 52.60 -50.38
CA ARG A 9 -5.01 51.97 -50.79
C ARG A 9 -3.82 52.45 -49.97
N ILE A 10 -3.60 51.84 -48.80
CA ILE A 10 -2.26 51.78 -48.18
C ILE A 10 -2.05 50.34 -47.72
N THR A 11 -1.65 49.49 -48.66
CA THR A 11 -0.99 48.20 -48.36
C THR A 11 0.48 48.44 -48.65
N THR A 12 1.30 48.54 -47.61
CA THR A 12 2.76 48.60 -47.75
C THR A 12 3.33 47.19 -47.92
N PRO A 13 4.23 46.96 -48.89
CA PRO A 13 4.85 45.67 -49.11
C PRO A 13 5.92 45.40 -48.04
N ARG A 14 5.83 44.24 -47.37
CA ARG A 14 6.81 43.76 -46.40
C ARG A 14 8.08 43.33 -47.15
N SER A 15 9.14 44.12 -47.03
CA SER A 15 10.48 43.77 -47.52
C SER A 15 10.97 42.48 -46.84
N SER A 16 11.24 41.46 -47.64
CA SER A 16 11.87 40.21 -47.22
C SER A 16 13.38 40.42 -47.08
N SER A 17 13.86 40.60 -45.85
CA SER A 17 15.28 40.48 -45.55
C SER A 17 15.68 38.99 -45.55
N PRO A 18 16.72 38.56 -46.28
CA PRO A 18 17.20 37.19 -46.19
C PRO A 18 17.85 36.97 -44.83
N TYR A 19 17.24 36.10 -44.02
CA TYR A 19 17.80 35.63 -42.75
C TYR A 19 19.08 34.85 -43.04
N ILE A 20 20.23 35.41 -42.66
CA ILE A 20 21.51 34.69 -42.61
C ILE A 20 21.55 34.02 -41.24
N PRO A 21 21.49 32.68 -41.13
CA PRO A 21 21.66 32.02 -39.85
C PRO A 21 23.11 32.24 -39.37
N ALA A 22 23.26 32.71 -38.14
CA ALA A 22 24.56 32.76 -37.47
C ALA A 22 25.08 31.32 -37.26
N PRO A 23 26.40 31.06 -37.37
CA PRO A 23 26.93 29.71 -37.21
C PRO A 23 26.65 29.20 -35.80
N ASP A 24 25.98 28.05 -35.76
CA ASP A 24 25.52 27.38 -34.54
C ASP A 24 26.66 27.12 -33.58
N SER A 25 26.47 27.53 -32.32
CA SER A 25 27.26 26.98 -31.22
C SER A 25 26.95 25.48 -31.12
N PRO A 26 27.94 24.57 -31.08
CA PRO A 26 27.70 23.12 -31.16
C PRO A 26 26.71 22.58 -30.11
N GLY A 27 26.59 23.26 -28.97
CA GLY A 27 25.62 22.90 -27.92
C GLY A 27 24.14 23.24 -28.21
N GLN A 28 23.83 24.18 -29.12
CA GLN A 28 22.43 24.51 -29.45
C GLN A 28 21.81 23.49 -30.41
N ALA A 29 22.58 22.95 -31.35
CA ALA A 29 22.14 21.87 -32.21
C ALA A 29 21.90 20.59 -31.41
N GLU A 30 22.80 20.22 -30.49
CA GLU A 30 22.60 19.06 -29.60
C GLU A 30 21.40 19.24 -28.65
N PHE A 31 21.19 20.44 -28.10
CA PHE A 31 20.05 20.72 -27.22
C PHE A 31 18.71 20.70 -27.98
N GLN A 32 18.63 21.28 -29.17
CA GLN A 32 17.41 21.22 -30.00
C GLN A 32 17.15 19.80 -30.53
N THR A 33 18.20 19.05 -30.87
CA THR A 33 18.08 17.65 -31.31
C THR A 33 17.67 16.74 -30.14
N GLY A 34 18.21 16.98 -28.94
CA GLY A 34 17.84 16.28 -27.71
C GLY A 34 16.38 16.50 -27.32
N LEU A 35 15.90 17.76 -27.36
CA LEU A 35 14.49 18.07 -27.12
C LEU A 35 13.57 17.48 -28.20
N ALA A 36 14.01 17.42 -29.46
CA ALA A 36 13.22 16.81 -30.53
C ALA A 36 13.17 15.26 -30.43
N TYR A 37 14.23 14.62 -29.94
CA TYR A 37 14.27 13.18 -29.66
C TYR A 37 13.40 12.82 -28.44
N ASP A 38 13.49 13.57 -27.34
CA ASP A 38 12.70 13.32 -26.11
C ASP A 38 11.19 13.42 -26.38
N ASN A 39 10.77 14.45 -27.13
CA ASN A 39 9.36 14.63 -27.52
C ASN A 39 8.87 13.54 -28.50
N ALA A 40 9.76 13.00 -29.34
CA ALA A 40 9.39 11.94 -30.29
C ALA A 40 9.20 10.59 -29.59
N ASP A 41 9.98 10.30 -28.54
CA ASP A 41 9.86 9.08 -27.76
C ASP A 41 8.74 9.15 -26.70
N GLU A 42 8.48 10.33 -26.11
CA GLU A 42 7.25 10.56 -25.30
C GLU A 42 5.97 10.50 -26.14
N ALA A 43 5.99 11.01 -27.38
CA ALA A 43 4.86 10.90 -28.31
C ALA A 43 4.62 9.45 -28.78
N ARG A 44 5.66 8.60 -28.80
CA ARG A 44 5.55 7.16 -29.10
C ARG A 44 5.01 6.34 -27.93
N ALA A 45 5.02 6.86 -26.71
CA ALA A 45 4.50 6.20 -25.51
C ALA A 45 3.06 6.61 -25.16
N MET A 46 2.44 7.53 -25.92
CA MET A 46 1.05 7.89 -25.69
C MET A 46 0.12 6.78 -26.20
N PRO A 47 -0.74 6.20 -25.33
CA PRO A 47 -1.72 5.22 -25.78
C PRO A 47 -2.61 5.83 -26.88
N PRO A 48 -3.02 5.06 -27.90
CA PRO A 48 -3.95 5.53 -28.92
C PRO A 48 -5.20 6.17 -28.32
N SER A 49 -5.77 7.16 -29.00
CA SER A 49 -6.87 8.00 -28.49
C SER A 49 -8.07 7.19 -27.98
N TRP A 50 -8.46 6.13 -28.70
CA TRP A 50 -9.54 5.23 -28.30
C TRP A 50 -9.25 4.44 -27.00
N GLN A 51 -7.97 4.12 -26.74
CA GLN A 51 -7.57 3.44 -25.51
C GLN A 51 -7.62 4.38 -24.32
N LYS A 52 -7.27 5.66 -24.53
CA LYS A 52 -7.43 6.71 -23.51
C LYS A 52 -8.92 6.94 -23.21
N ASP A 53 -9.76 7.00 -24.22
CA ASP A 53 -11.21 7.17 -24.03
C ASP A 53 -11.83 5.97 -23.29
N LEU A 54 -11.43 4.74 -23.64
CA LEU A 54 -11.84 3.52 -22.93
C LEU A 54 -11.35 3.52 -21.48
N TYR A 55 -10.10 3.92 -21.25
CA TYR A 55 -9.54 4.05 -19.91
C TYR A 55 -10.32 5.06 -19.06
N MET A 56 -10.62 6.23 -19.61
CA MET A 56 -11.41 7.24 -18.90
C MET A 56 -12.83 6.74 -18.62
N LEU A 57 -13.42 5.95 -19.53
CA LEU A 57 -14.76 5.40 -19.39
C LEU A 57 -14.87 4.34 -18.29
N VAL A 58 -13.87 3.46 -18.17
CA VAL A 58 -13.91 2.31 -17.25
C VAL A 58 -13.32 2.62 -15.88
N GLU A 59 -12.33 3.51 -15.80
CA GLU A 59 -11.57 3.79 -14.57
C GLU A 59 -12.06 5.06 -13.83
N GLN A 60 -12.39 6.12 -14.57
CA GLN A 60 -12.71 7.42 -13.99
C GLN A 60 -14.21 7.71 -14.07
N PRO A 61 -14.98 7.49 -12.99
CA PRO A 61 -16.44 7.68 -13.02
C PRO A 61 -16.86 9.14 -13.24
N THR A 62 -15.98 10.10 -12.93
CA THR A 62 -16.23 11.54 -13.07
C THR A 62 -15.84 12.10 -14.45
N SER A 63 -15.31 11.27 -15.35
CA SER A 63 -14.82 11.73 -16.65
C SER A 63 -15.92 12.13 -17.63
N SER A 64 -17.07 11.46 -17.56
CA SER A 64 -18.17 11.57 -18.52
C SER A 64 -19.47 11.03 -17.92
N GLN A 65 -20.62 11.52 -18.40
CA GLN A 65 -21.93 10.93 -18.06
C GLN A 65 -22.00 9.44 -18.45
N ALA A 66 -21.36 9.05 -19.56
CA ALA A 66 -21.30 7.65 -19.96
C ALA A 66 -20.41 6.82 -19.02
N ALA A 67 -19.31 7.38 -18.53
CA ALA A 67 -18.42 6.71 -17.57
C ALA A 67 -19.13 6.47 -16.23
N PHE A 68 -19.90 7.47 -15.78
CA PHE A 68 -20.74 7.35 -14.60
C PHE A 68 -21.79 6.24 -14.73
N LEU A 69 -22.46 6.13 -15.89
CA LEU A 69 -23.42 5.05 -16.14
C LEU A 69 -22.75 3.67 -16.17
N VAL A 70 -21.59 3.55 -16.82
CA VAL A 70 -20.80 2.30 -16.84
C VAL A 70 -20.42 1.91 -15.41
N HIS A 71 -19.95 2.85 -14.60
CA HIS A 71 -19.60 2.59 -13.21
C HIS A 71 -20.79 2.15 -12.35
N ILE A 72 -21.96 2.79 -12.52
CA ILE A 72 -23.19 2.35 -11.85
C ILE A 72 -23.55 0.93 -12.28
N PHE A 73 -23.47 0.65 -13.58
CA PHE A 73 -23.78 -0.66 -14.12
C PHE A 73 -22.85 -1.75 -13.58
N THR A 74 -21.53 -1.54 -13.61
CA THR A 74 -20.55 -2.52 -13.08
C THR A 74 -20.71 -2.73 -11.58
N THR A 75 -20.93 -1.66 -10.81
CA THR A 75 -21.19 -1.76 -9.37
C THR A 75 -22.47 -2.55 -9.09
N SER A 76 -23.54 -2.30 -9.87
CA SER A 76 -24.79 -3.05 -9.74
C SER A 76 -24.62 -4.53 -10.11
N LEU A 77 -23.79 -4.84 -11.12
CA LEU A 77 -23.51 -6.21 -11.55
C LEU A 77 -22.85 -7.03 -10.43
N ILE A 78 -21.94 -6.42 -9.66
CA ILE A 78 -21.30 -7.05 -8.48
C ILE A 78 -22.34 -7.38 -7.40
N ILE A 79 -23.25 -6.46 -7.12
CA ILE A 79 -24.30 -6.67 -6.11
C ILE A 79 -25.25 -7.77 -6.58
N VAL A 80 -25.70 -7.71 -7.83
CA VAL A 80 -26.61 -8.71 -8.42
C VAL A 80 -25.95 -10.09 -8.44
N SER A 81 -24.67 -10.18 -8.83
CA SER A 81 -23.97 -11.46 -8.86
C SER A 81 -23.84 -12.07 -7.46
N ALA A 82 -23.50 -11.26 -6.44
CA ALA A 82 -23.43 -11.73 -5.06
C ALA A 82 -24.78 -12.27 -4.57
N VAL A 83 -25.88 -11.57 -4.86
CA VAL A 83 -27.24 -12.02 -4.50
C VAL A 83 -27.59 -13.32 -5.21
N VAL A 84 -27.34 -13.42 -6.51
CA VAL A 84 -27.60 -14.64 -7.29
C VAL A 84 -26.83 -15.84 -6.73
N THR A 85 -25.53 -15.69 -6.50
CA THR A 85 -24.69 -16.77 -5.96
C THR A 85 -25.20 -17.21 -4.59
N VAL A 86 -25.63 -16.27 -3.73
CA VAL A 86 -26.25 -16.62 -2.45
C VAL A 86 -27.58 -17.35 -2.65
N LEU A 87 -28.44 -16.89 -3.57
CA LEU A 87 -29.74 -17.52 -3.84
C LEU A 87 -29.62 -18.95 -4.34
N GLU A 88 -28.60 -19.25 -5.15
CA GLU A 88 -28.32 -20.60 -5.63
C GLU A 88 -28.01 -21.58 -4.48
N THR A 89 -27.32 -21.11 -3.43
CA THR A 89 -27.00 -21.95 -2.26
C THR A 89 -28.21 -22.25 -1.37
N VAL A 90 -29.33 -21.53 -1.53
CA VAL A 90 -30.49 -21.65 -0.65
C VAL A 90 -31.38 -22.82 -1.09
N PRO A 91 -31.64 -23.83 -0.23
CA PRO A 91 -32.40 -25.04 -0.60
C PRO A 91 -33.81 -24.78 -1.13
N ALA A 92 -34.44 -23.66 -0.75
CA ALA A 92 -35.77 -23.28 -1.20
C ALA A 92 -35.86 -23.06 -2.72
N PHE A 93 -34.74 -22.68 -3.37
CA PHE A 93 -34.70 -22.40 -4.80
C PHE A 93 -34.16 -23.56 -5.65
N HIS A 94 -33.88 -24.72 -5.05
CA HIS A 94 -33.51 -25.94 -5.78
C HIS A 94 -34.63 -26.50 -6.69
N SER A 95 -35.85 -25.97 -6.56
CA SER A 95 -36.97 -26.30 -7.47
C SER A 95 -36.81 -25.70 -8.87
N ILE A 96 -35.93 -24.69 -9.03
CA ILE A 96 -35.59 -24.11 -10.32
C ILE A 96 -34.68 -25.08 -11.09
N PRO A 97 -34.91 -25.31 -12.40
CA PRO A 97 -34.06 -26.20 -13.18
C PRO A 97 -32.59 -25.77 -13.16
N GLY A 98 -31.66 -26.71 -12.96
CA GLY A 98 -30.22 -26.42 -12.92
C GLY A 98 -29.69 -25.74 -14.18
N GLY A 99 -30.33 -25.95 -15.34
CA GLY A 99 -29.97 -25.23 -16.57
C GLY A 99 -30.23 -23.72 -16.52
N VAL A 100 -31.19 -23.26 -15.71
CA VAL A 100 -31.44 -21.83 -15.48
C VAL A 100 -30.33 -21.23 -14.62
N TRP A 101 -29.95 -21.92 -13.54
CA TRP A 101 -28.82 -21.52 -12.68
C TRP A 101 -27.53 -21.45 -13.46
N PHE A 102 -27.21 -22.53 -14.18
CA PHE A 102 -26.05 -22.58 -15.07
C PHE A 102 -26.06 -21.44 -16.11
N GLY A 103 -27.18 -21.18 -16.77
CA GLY A 103 -27.29 -20.10 -17.76
C GLY A 103 -27.12 -18.71 -17.15
N LEU A 104 -27.66 -18.50 -15.95
CA LEU A 104 -27.54 -17.24 -15.22
C LEU A 104 -26.09 -17.01 -14.76
N GLU A 105 -25.47 -18.01 -14.14
CA GLU A 105 -24.05 -17.97 -13.76
C GLU A 105 -23.14 -17.74 -14.98
N THR A 106 -23.34 -18.49 -16.07
CA THR A 106 -22.62 -18.30 -17.33
C THR A 106 -22.72 -16.86 -17.83
N THR A 107 -23.93 -16.28 -17.79
CA THR A 107 -24.17 -14.91 -18.27
C THR A 107 -23.43 -13.89 -17.40
N LEU A 108 -23.48 -14.04 -16.06
CA LEU A 108 -22.77 -13.16 -15.14
C LEU A 108 -21.25 -13.24 -15.32
N VAL A 109 -20.70 -14.46 -15.44
CA VAL A 109 -19.27 -14.66 -15.67
C VAL A 109 -18.84 -14.07 -17.01
N VAL A 110 -19.62 -14.26 -18.08
CA VAL A 110 -19.33 -13.64 -19.39
C VAL A 110 -19.31 -12.11 -19.31
N LEU A 111 -20.24 -11.51 -18.58
CA LEU A 111 -20.27 -10.04 -18.38
C LEU A 111 -19.02 -9.55 -17.63
N PHE A 112 -18.61 -10.22 -16.55
CA PHE A 112 -17.37 -9.90 -15.85
C PHE A 112 -16.11 -10.15 -16.69
N THR A 113 -16.11 -11.17 -17.53
CA THR A 113 -15.00 -11.45 -18.45
C THR A 113 -14.85 -10.35 -19.49
N ILE A 114 -15.95 -9.86 -20.07
CA ILE A 114 -15.92 -8.71 -21.00
C ILE A 114 -15.38 -7.46 -20.29
N GLU A 115 -15.84 -7.21 -19.07
CA GLU A 115 -15.40 -6.09 -18.24
C GLU A 115 -13.90 -6.18 -17.91
N TYR A 116 -13.43 -7.37 -17.52
CA TYR A 116 -12.01 -7.64 -17.27
C TYR A 116 -11.16 -7.41 -18.52
N ILE A 117 -11.58 -7.91 -19.68
CA ILE A 117 -10.89 -7.67 -20.96
C ILE A 117 -10.83 -6.17 -21.28
N ALA A 118 -11.94 -5.44 -21.09
CA ALA A 118 -11.97 -3.99 -21.30
C ALA A 118 -10.95 -3.26 -20.41
N ARG A 119 -10.80 -3.68 -19.15
CA ARG A 119 -9.76 -3.16 -18.24
C ARG A 119 -8.34 -3.52 -18.66
N CYS A 120 -8.11 -4.75 -19.10
CA CYS A 120 -6.81 -5.17 -19.62
C CYS A 120 -6.40 -4.35 -20.85
N VAL A 121 -7.34 -4.11 -21.77
CA VAL A 121 -7.11 -3.30 -22.97
C VAL A 121 -6.85 -1.84 -22.58
N ALA A 122 -7.60 -1.28 -21.64
CA ALA A 122 -7.38 0.09 -21.15
C ALA A 122 -5.97 0.28 -20.55
N HIS A 123 -5.42 -0.73 -19.89
CA HIS A 123 -4.12 -0.67 -19.20
C HIS A 123 -2.93 -1.29 -19.96
N GLY A 124 -3.12 -1.72 -21.20
CA GLY A 124 -2.13 -2.48 -21.98
C GLY A 124 -0.75 -1.85 -22.19
N THR A 125 -0.54 -0.60 -21.75
CA THR A 125 0.75 0.11 -21.83
C THR A 125 1.64 -0.06 -20.59
N SER A 126 1.15 -0.55 -19.45
CA SER A 126 1.93 -0.63 -18.20
C SER A 126 1.75 -1.95 -17.44
N TRP A 127 2.82 -2.75 -17.40
CA TRP A 127 2.85 -4.08 -16.75
C TRP A 127 2.59 -4.04 -15.23
N THR A 128 3.01 -2.98 -14.54
CA THR A 128 2.80 -2.85 -13.08
C THR A 128 1.35 -2.53 -12.73
N ARG A 129 0.64 -1.79 -13.58
CA ARG A 129 -0.79 -1.46 -13.39
C ARG A 129 -1.70 -2.63 -13.75
N PHE A 130 -1.26 -3.53 -14.62
CA PHE A 130 -2.00 -4.77 -14.92
C PHE A 130 -2.22 -5.63 -13.67
N PHE A 131 -1.23 -5.72 -12.78
CA PHE A 131 -1.34 -6.54 -11.55
C PHE A 131 -2.41 -6.05 -10.57
N GLN A 132 -2.81 -4.77 -10.61
CA GLN A 132 -3.89 -4.25 -9.78
C GLN A 132 -5.23 -4.94 -10.06
N TRP A 133 -5.39 -5.53 -11.26
CA TRP A 133 -6.62 -6.15 -11.72
C TRP A 133 -6.64 -7.68 -11.58
N VAL A 134 -5.62 -8.29 -10.95
CA VAL A 134 -5.56 -9.73 -10.70
C VAL A 134 -6.72 -10.22 -9.83
N ILE A 135 -7.23 -9.37 -8.94
CA ILE A 135 -8.39 -9.68 -8.09
C ILE A 135 -9.63 -10.01 -8.94
N TYR A 136 -9.83 -9.29 -10.05
CA TYR A 136 -10.96 -9.51 -10.95
C TYR A 136 -10.83 -10.82 -11.71
N LEU A 137 -9.62 -11.18 -12.13
CA LEU A 137 -9.34 -12.50 -12.71
C LEU A 137 -9.66 -13.61 -11.72
N LEU A 138 -9.25 -13.45 -10.46
CA LEU A 138 -9.50 -14.44 -9.41
C LEU A 138 -11.00 -14.63 -9.12
N GLY A 139 -11.83 -13.61 -9.34
CA GLY A 139 -13.28 -13.69 -9.16
C GLY A 139 -14.02 -14.56 -10.18
N ILE A 140 -13.55 -14.59 -11.44
CA ILE A 140 -14.15 -15.40 -12.53
C ILE A 140 -13.45 -16.75 -12.73
N LEU A 141 -12.22 -16.89 -12.23
CA LEU A 141 -11.38 -18.06 -12.44
C LEU A 141 -12.01 -19.39 -11.95
N PRO A 142 -12.69 -19.46 -10.78
CA PRO A 142 -13.28 -20.70 -10.30
C PRO A 142 -14.26 -21.34 -11.30
N TYR A 143 -15.09 -20.54 -11.97
CA TYR A 143 -16.03 -21.02 -12.99
C TYR A 143 -15.31 -21.72 -14.16
N TYR A 144 -14.22 -21.11 -14.65
CA TYR A 144 -13.43 -21.71 -15.73
C TYR A 144 -12.67 -22.97 -15.27
N ILE A 145 -12.19 -22.97 -14.02
CA ILE A 145 -11.53 -24.13 -13.42
C ILE A 145 -12.51 -25.29 -13.26
N GLU A 146 -13.74 -25.04 -12.83
CA GLU A 146 -14.78 -26.06 -12.66
C GLU A 146 -15.11 -26.76 -13.97
N ILE A 147 -15.22 -25.99 -15.06
CA ILE A 147 -15.40 -26.55 -16.41
C ILE A 147 -14.16 -27.34 -16.87
N ALA A 148 -12.96 -26.87 -16.53
CA ALA A 148 -11.70 -27.47 -17.00
C ALA A 148 -11.28 -28.74 -16.23
N LEU A 149 -11.58 -28.82 -14.93
CA LEU A 149 -11.08 -29.86 -14.03
C LEU A 149 -12.10 -30.98 -13.76
N GLN A 150 -12.75 -31.52 -14.79
CA GLN A 150 -13.67 -32.66 -14.65
C GLN A 150 -13.05 -33.97 -14.08
N GLN A 151 -11.87 -33.99 -13.43
CA GLN A 151 -11.31 -35.24 -12.88
C GLN A 151 -10.25 -35.16 -11.75
N ASP A 152 -10.28 -36.26 -10.95
CA ASP A 152 -9.31 -36.86 -10.01
C ASP A 152 -9.03 -36.21 -8.63
N THR A 153 -9.75 -36.72 -7.62
CA THR A 153 -9.95 -36.16 -6.26
C THR A 153 -8.84 -36.46 -5.23
N SER A 154 -7.76 -37.18 -5.56
CA SER A 154 -6.89 -37.76 -4.53
C SER A 154 -5.79 -36.82 -4.00
N ILE A 155 -5.17 -36.00 -4.86
CA ILE A 155 -4.09 -35.07 -4.47
C ILE A 155 -4.67 -33.79 -3.83
N PRO A 156 -5.72 -33.15 -4.39
CA PRO A 156 -6.32 -31.96 -3.79
C PRO A 156 -6.90 -32.23 -2.39
N ALA A 157 -7.45 -33.43 -2.14
CA ALA A 157 -8.00 -33.80 -0.84
C ALA A 157 -6.95 -33.85 0.27
N ALA A 158 -5.72 -34.31 -0.04
CA ALA A 158 -4.62 -34.27 0.92
C ALA A 158 -4.14 -32.83 1.18
N GLY A 159 -4.12 -31.99 0.14
CA GLY A 159 -3.84 -30.55 0.27
C GLY A 159 -4.85 -29.84 1.16
N TRP A 160 -6.15 -30.13 0.98
CA TRP A 160 -7.23 -29.61 1.82
C TRP A 160 -7.02 -29.97 3.30
N PHE A 161 -6.72 -31.24 3.58
CA PHE A 161 -6.41 -31.68 4.95
C PHE A 161 -5.24 -30.91 5.57
N VAL A 162 -4.13 -30.75 4.84
CA VAL A 162 -2.97 -29.99 5.33
C VAL A 162 -3.35 -28.54 5.60
N LEU A 163 -4.07 -27.88 4.68
CA LEU A 163 -4.49 -26.49 4.80
C LEU A 163 -5.39 -26.26 6.04
N VAL A 164 -6.40 -27.10 6.23
CA VAL A 164 -7.32 -27.05 7.40
C VAL A 164 -6.58 -27.32 8.71
N THR A 165 -5.53 -28.13 8.67
CA THR A 165 -4.71 -28.47 9.85
C THR A 165 -3.74 -27.34 10.22
N ILE A 166 -3.02 -26.75 9.26
CA ILE A 166 -2.06 -25.65 9.53
C ILE A 166 -2.77 -24.36 9.97
N THR A 167 -3.99 -24.13 9.50
CA THR A 167 -4.85 -23.01 9.90
C THR A 167 -5.58 -23.27 11.22
N THR A 168 -5.39 -24.44 11.82
CA THR A 168 -6.02 -24.89 13.07
C THR A 168 -7.56 -24.89 13.06
N VAL A 169 -8.20 -24.92 11.88
CA VAL A 169 -9.67 -24.98 11.76
C VAL A 169 -10.18 -26.36 12.17
N GLY A 170 -9.61 -27.42 11.59
CA GLY A 170 -9.83 -28.79 12.02
C GLY A 170 -11.28 -29.30 11.94
N TYR A 171 -11.95 -29.17 10.78
CA TYR A 171 -13.32 -29.66 10.57
C TYR A 171 -13.50 -31.17 10.89
N GLY A 172 -12.44 -31.97 10.78
CA GLY A 172 -12.41 -33.37 11.22
C GLY A 172 -12.97 -34.39 10.21
N GLU A 173 -13.32 -33.93 9.02
CA GLU A 173 -13.79 -34.71 7.88
C GLU A 173 -12.69 -35.62 7.29
N ILE A 174 -11.44 -35.16 7.30
CA ILE A 174 -10.26 -35.97 6.96
C ILE A 174 -9.35 -36.01 8.18
N THR A 175 -9.11 -37.20 8.72
CA THR A 175 -8.20 -37.41 9.85
C THR A 175 -7.31 -38.63 9.65
N PRO A 176 -6.02 -38.57 10.07
CA PRO A 176 -5.13 -39.71 9.96
C PRO A 176 -5.59 -40.83 10.89
N ARG A 177 -6.00 -41.95 10.29
CA ARG A 177 -6.40 -43.16 11.04
C ARG A 177 -5.20 -43.96 11.53
N SER A 178 -4.04 -43.84 10.88
CA SER A 178 -2.83 -44.56 11.25
C SER A 178 -2.07 -43.85 12.39
N PHE A 179 -1.40 -44.63 13.23
CA PHE A 179 -0.51 -44.11 14.28
C PHE A 179 0.57 -43.21 13.69
N LEU A 180 1.19 -43.65 12.59
CA LEU A 180 2.24 -42.91 11.89
C LEU A 180 1.71 -41.59 11.31
N GLY A 181 0.49 -41.57 10.77
CA GLY A 181 -0.14 -40.34 10.28
C GLY A 181 -0.38 -39.31 11.38
N ARG A 182 -0.81 -39.76 12.56
CA ARG A 182 -0.96 -38.87 13.74
C ARG A 182 0.39 -38.32 14.21
N LEU A 183 1.42 -39.17 14.23
CA LEU A 183 2.78 -38.78 14.62
C LEU A 183 3.36 -37.71 13.69
N ILE A 184 3.09 -37.79 12.38
CA ILE A 184 3.51 -36.77 11.39
C ILE A 184 2.68 -35.49 11.51
N THR A 185 1.40 -35.59 11.89
CA THR A 185 0.50 -34.43 11.96
C THR A 185 0.88 -33.47 13.09
N LEU A 186 1.42 -33.98 14.21
CA LEU A 186 1.84 -33.16 15.35
C LEU A 186 2.93 -32.11 14.99
N PRO A 187 4.10 -32.48 14.45
CA PRO A 187 5.11 -31.50 14.04
C PRO A 187 4.64 -30.64 12.86
N LEU A 188 3.81 -31.18 11.96
CA LEU A 188 3.23 -30.42 10.85
C LEU A 188 2.34 -29.27 11.36
N LEU A 189 1.53 -29.50 12.40
CA LEU A 189 0.71 -28.47 13.03
C LEU A 189 1.57 -27.37 13.69
N VAL A 190 2.60 -27.77 14.45
CA VAL A 190 3.51 -26.81 15.11
C VAL A 190 4.24 -25.95 14.08
N PHE A 191 4.74 -26.57 13.01
CA PHE A 191 5.42 -25.86 11.92
C PHE A 191 4.45 -24.95 11.15
N GLY A 192 3.23 -25.42 10.86
CA GLY A 192 2.19 -24.63 10.21
C GLY A 192 1.80 -23.37 10.99
N LEU A 193 1.66 -23.49 12.31
CA LEU A 193 1.41 -22.35 13.19
C LEU A 193 2.56 -21.33 13.16
N LEU A 194 3.81 -21.80 13.17
CA LEU A 194 4.97 -20.92 13.07
C LEU A 194 4.99 -20.16 11.73
N LEU A 195 4.64 -20.84 10.63
CA LEU A 195 4.57 -20.22 9.30
C LEU A 195 3.53 -19.11 9.21
N ILE A 196 2.39 -19.23 9.89
CA ILE A 196 1.34 -18.20 9.90
C ILE A 196 1.68 -17.08 10.90
N ALA A 197 2.28 -17.41 12.04
CA ALA A 197 2.58 -16.45 13.09
C ALA A 197 3.60 -15.39 12.66
N LEU A 198 4.66 -15.77 11.93
CA LEU A 198 5.73 -14.83 11.56
C LEU A 198 5.26 -13.70 10.61
N PRO A 199 4.61 -13.99 9.47
CA PRO A 199 4.08 -12.94 8.60
C PRO A 199 3.00 -12.10 9.29
N THR A 200 2.13 -12.73 10.10
CA THR A 200 1.07 -12.01 10.84
C THR A 200 1.66 -11.03 11.84
N PHE A 201 2.71 -11.42 12.58
CA PHE A 201 3.42 -10.54 13.50
C PHE A 201 4.05 -9.35 12.77
N VAL A 202 4.71 -9.61 11.63
CA VAL A 202 5.33 -8.56 10.81
C VAL A 202 4.30 -7.63 10.18
N LEU A 203 3.16 -8.15 9.71
CA LEU A 203 2.06 -7.31 9.20
C LEU A 203 1.43 -6.46 10.31
N GLY A 204 1.22 -7.04 11.49
CA GLY A 204 0.61 -6.34 12.63
C GLY A 204 1.42 -5.13 13.10
N ARG A 205 2.75 -5.26 13.18
CA ARG A 205 3.63 -4.13 13.55
C ARG A 205 3.61 -3.00 12.52
N GLU A 206 3.64 -3.32 11.22
CA GLU A 206 3.61 -2.31 10.16
C GLU A 206 2.26 -1.60 10.11
N PHE A 207 1.17 -2.36 10.29
CA PHE A 207 -0.16 -1.77 10.40
C PHE A 207 -0.29 -0.84 11.60
N SER A 208 0.24 -1.22 12.78
CA SER A 208 0.24 -0.36 13.97
C SER A 208 0.96 0.96 13.71
N LEU A 209 2.13 0.91 13.06
CA LEU A 209 2.90 2.09 12.71
C LEU A 209 2.14 3.01 11.74
N VAL A 210 1.57 2.43 10.68
CA VAL A 210 0.79 3.20 9.70
C VAL A 210 -0.47 3.78 10.33
N TRP A 211 -1.15 3.04 11.20
CA TRP A 211 -2.34 3.50 11.90
C TRP A 211 -2.03 4.70 12.79
N GLU A 212 -0.98 4.62 13.60
CA GLU A 212 -0.53 5.73 14.46
C GLU A 212 -0.17 6.98 13.64
N LEU A 213 0.53 6.81 12.50
CA LEU A 213 0.84 7.91 11.59
C LEU A 213 -0.42 8.54 10.96
N MET A 214 -1.41 7.72 10.60
CA MET A 214 -2.67 8.22 10.05
C MET A 214 -3.50 8.96 11.10
N GLU A 215 -3.47 8.50 12.36
CA GLU A 215 -4.16 9.13 13.49
C GLU A 215 -3.52 10.49 13.85
N GLU A 216 -2.19 10.60 13.83
CA GLU A 216 -1.47 11.86 14.04
C GLU A 216 -1.77 12.89 12.94
N HIS A 217 -1.82 12.46 11.67
CA HIS A 217 -2.15 13.35 10.55
C HIS A 217 -3.59 13.86 10.63
N GLN A 218 -4.54 13.02 11.05
CA GLN A 218 -5.93 13.44 11.29
C GLN A 218 -6.06 14.39 12.48
N ALA A 219 -5.27 14.20 13.54
CA ALA A 219 -5.24 15.12 14.67
C ALA A 219 -4.67 16.50 14.27
N TYR A 220 -3.62 16.52 13.44
CA TYR A 220 -3.07 17.74 12.87
C TYR A 220 -4.07 18.50 11.98
N ASP A 221 -4.73 17.80 11.06
CA ASP A 221 -5.74 18.41 10.16
C ASP A 221 -6.96 18.94 10.96
N ALA A 222 -7.34 18.28 12.06
CA ALA A 222 -8.43 18.71 12.93
C ALA A 222 -8.12 19.98 13.76
N ASP A 223 -6.84 20.23 14.08
CA ASP A 223 -6.40 21.45 14.79
C ASP A 223 -6.23 22.65 13.84
N GLU A 224 -5.92 22.43 12.54
CA GLU A 224 -5.89 23.50 11.53
C GLU A 224 -7.28 24.08 11.22
N ASP A 225 -8.35 23.30 11.37
CA ASP A 225 -9.73 23.74 11.12
C ASP A 225 -10.33 24.61 12.26
N VAL A 226 -9.56 24.87 13.33
CA VAL A 226 -9.94 25.77 14.44
C VAL A 226 -9.17 27.09 14.34
N GLU A 227 -9.61 28.02 13.48
CA GLU A 227 -9.27 29.44 13.63
C GLU A 227 -10.52 30.24 14.05
N PRO A 228 -10.41 31.14 15.05
CA PRO A 228 -10.30 32.53 14.62
C PRO A 228 -9.51 33.49 15.52
N ALA A 229 -8.86 34.43 14.84
CA ALA A 229 -8.78 35.87 15.13
C ALA A 229 -7.48 36.42 15.75
N ASN A 230 -6.81 37.20 14.88
CA ASN A 230 -5.95 38.34 15.20
C ASN A 230 -4.61 38.02 15.86
N ASP A 231 -3.70 37.42 15.10
CA ASP A 231 -2.28 37.67 15.33
C ASP A 231 -1.68 38.46 14.14
N PRO A 232 -1.65 39.81 14.21
CA PRO A 232 -1.15 40.65 13.11
C PRO A 232 0.37 40.57 12.88
N LEU A 233 1.07 39.61 13.50
CA LEU A 233 2.50 39.35 13.31
C LEU A 233 2.82 37.95 12.75
N ALA A 234 1.81 37.12 12.44
CA ALA A 234 2.03 35.86 11.73
C ALA A 234 2.40 36.16 10.26
N SER A 235 3.69 36.06 9.97
CA SER A 235 4.30 36.50 8.72
C SER A 235 3.90 35.60 7.54
N PRO A 236 3.71 36.14 6.31
CA PRO A 236 3.41 35.35 5.13
C PRO A 236 4.71 34.74 4.59
N MET A 237 5.24 33.72 5.27
CA MET A 237 6.46 33.03 4.82
C MET A 237 6.39 31.51 4.88
N LEU A 238 5.25 30.91 5.27
CA LEU A 238 5.13 29.44 5.30
C LEU A 238 3.97 28.82 4.53
N SER A 239 3.21 29.58 3.72
CA SER A 239 2.33 28.97 2.70
C SER A 239 3.07 28.72 1.37
N ARG A 240 4.28 28.16 1.43
CA ARG A 240 4.93 27.63 0.22
C ARG A 240 4.36 26.25 -0.06
N SER A 241 3.13 26.24 -0.56
CA SER A 241 2.57 25.15 -1.35
C SER A 241 3.58 24.80 -2.45
N ARG A 242 4.35 23.73 -2.24
CA ARG A 242 5.15 23.14 -3.30
C ARG A 242 4.18 22.38 -4.18
N SER A 243 3.69 23.05 -5.22
CA SER A 243 3.11 22.43 -6.40
C SER A 243 4.05 21.32 -6.89
N VAL A 244 3.60 20.07 -6.79
CA VAL A 244 4.31 18.86 -7.20
C VAL A 244 4.41 18.74 -8.75
N ARG A 245 4.00 19.77 -9.51
CA ARG A 245 3.94 19.70 -10.99
C ARG A 245 5.13 20.27 -11.76
N ASP A 246 6.06 20.99 -11.12
CA ASP A 246 7.24 21.55 -11.82
C ASP A 246 8.53 20.71 -11.65
N LEU A 247 8.46 19.57 -10.97
CA LEU A 247 9.62 18.70 -10.70
C LEU A 247 9.88 17.67 -11.81
N ALA A 248 9.59 18.01 -13.06
CA ALA A 248 9.75 17.13 -14.23
C ALA A 248 10.87 17.61 -15.19
N THR A 249 11.88 18.33 -14.70
CA THR A 249 13.18 18.44 -15.40
C THR A 249 14.24 17.68 -14.61
N THR A 250 14.24 16.38 -14.86
CA THR A 250 15.03 15.36 -14.16
C THR A 250 16.43 15.27 -14.75
N THR A 251 17.43 15.82 -14.08
CA THR A 251 18.82 15.29 -14.13
C THR A 251 19.69 15.91 -13.04
N GLY A 252 19.59 17.22 -12.77
CA GLY A 252 20.35 17.88 -11.70
C GLY A 252 19.81 17.64 -10.29
N LEU A 253 18.48 17.49 -10.15
CA LEU A 253 17.83 17.29 -8.85
C LEU A 253 18.14 15.93 -8.21
N TRP A 254 18.37 14.88 -9.00
CA TRP A 254 18.70 13.56 -8.46
C TRP A 254 20.11 13.51 -7.86
N GLN A 255 21.09 14.20 -8.46
CA GLN A 255 22.43 14.30 -7.89
C GLN A 255 22.41 15.13 -6.60
N HIS A 256 21.69 16.25 -6.59
CA HIS A 256 21.60 17.11 -5.41
C HIS A 256 20.78 16.46 -4.28
N ALA A 257 19.71 15.72 -4.61
CA ALA A 257 18.93 14.95 -3.65
C ALA A 257 19.72 13.76 -3.08
N GLN A 258 20.54 13.07 -3.88
CA GLN A 258 21.41 12.02 -3.36
C GLN A 258 22.50 12.56 -2.42
N GLU A 259 23.05 13.75 -2.70
CA GLU A 259 24.00 14.40 -1.79
C GLU A 259 23.36 14.87 -0.48
N GLU A 260 22.11 15.37 -0.53
CA GLU A 260 21.38 15.74 0.69
C GLU A 260 20.95 14.53 1.50
N ILE A 261 20.50 13.45 0.85
CA ILE A 261 20.13 12.19 1.54
C ILE A 261 21.39 11.55 2.16
N THR A 262 22.54 11.57 1.48
CA THR A 262 23.80 11.06 2.06
C THR A 262 24.34 11.95 3.19
N ARG A 263 24.19 13.27 3.10
CA ARG A 263 24.47 14.19 4.22
C ARG A 263 23.53 13.94 5.41
N ALA A 264 22.23 13.84 5.17
CA ALA A 264 21.23 13.54 6.19
C ALA A 264 21.47 12.17 6.84
N ARG A 265 21.88 11.17 6.06
CA ARG A 265 22.22 9.83 6.57
C ARG A 265 23.49 9.82 7.43
N ARG A 266 24.51 10.61 7.07
CA ARG A 266 25.72 10.78 7.91
C ARG A 266 25.43 11.52 9.21
N VAL A 267 24.56 12.53 9.17
CA VAL A 267 24.16 13.28 10.38
C VAL A 267 23.26 12.42 11.27
N SER A 268 22.30 11.69 10.69
CA SER A 268 21.42 10.77 11.39
C SER A 268 22.17 9.56 11.96
N SER A 269 23.19 9.02 11.28
CA SER A 269 24.00 7.94 11.87
C SER A 269 24.81 8.42 13.06
N ASN A 270 25.34 9.66 13.04
CA ASN A 270 26.05 10.22 14.19
C ASN A 270 25.09 10.49 15.36
N HIS A 271 23.89 11.04 15.11
CA HIS A 271 22.88 11.27 16.16
C HIS A 271 22.28 9.96 16.71
N GLY A 272 22.06 8.94 15.88
CA GLY A 272 21.58 7.64 16.31
C GLY A 272 22.58 6.93 17.21
N GLN A 273 23.88 7.03 16.91
CA GLN A 273 24.93 6.43 17.72
C GLN A 273 25.09 7.12 19.09
N GLU A 274 24.97 8.44 19.14
CA GLU A 274 24.99 9.22 20.39
C GLU A 274 23.72 9.01 21.22
N ALA A 275 22.54 8.94 20.58
CA ALA A 275 21.27 8.65 21.26
C ALA A 275 21.25 7.23 21.83
N HIS A 276 21.69 6.22 21.07
CA HIS A 276 21.81 4.85 21.57
C HIS A 276 22.84 4.75 22.71
N ALA A 277 23.97 5.46 22.64
CA ALA A 277 24.95 5.50 23.72
C ALA A 277 24.39 6.17 24.99
N HIS A 278 23.60 7.25 24.84
CA HIS A 278 22.95 7.93 25.97
C HIS A 278 21.88 7.06 26.62
N THR A 279 21.00 6.44 25.83
CA THR A 279 19.97 5.53 26.35
C THR A 279 20.59 4.29 27.00
N GLN A 280 21.68 3.76 26.46
CA GLN A 280 22.39 2.62 27.05
C GLN A 280 23.08 3.00 28.37
N ALA A 281 23.68 4.19 28.46
CA ALA A 281 24.27 4.72 29.68
C ALA A 281 23.21 4.91 30.78
N GLU A 282 22.04 5.44 30.42
CA GLU A 282 20.92 5.65 31.34
C GLU A 282 20.36 4.32 31.87
N LEU A 283 20.16 3.32 31.01
CA LEU A 283 19.74 1.98 31.44
C LEU A 283 20.75 1.34 32.41
N THR A 284 22.05 1.49 32.12
CA THR A 284 23.09 0.93 33.00
C THR A 284 23.14 1.63 34.36
N ALA A 285 22.89 2.95 34.41
CA ALA A 285 22.81 3.71 35.66
C ALA A 285 21.59 3.28 36.49
N GLN A 286 20.42 3.11 35.86
CA GLN A 286 19.20 2.67 36.55
C GLN A 286 19.34 1.25 37.11
N ILE A 287 19.98 0.34 36.37
CA ILE A 287 20.26 -1.03 36.84
C ILE A 287 21.23 -1.00 38.04
N ALA A 288 22.26 -0.15 37.99
CA ALA A 288 23.20 0.01 39.10
C ALA A 288 22.52 0.56 40.36
N GLU A 289 21.61 1.53 40.22
CA GLU A 289 20.83 2.06 41.34
C GLU A 289 19.89 1.01 41.93
N LEU A 290 19.18 0.25 41.09
CA LEU A 290 18.30 -0.83 41.56
C LEU A 290 19.09 -1.87 42.36
N ARG A 291 20.26 -2.26 41.86
CA ARG A 291 21.12 -3.23 42.54
C ARG A 291 21.58 -2.71 43.90
N ALA A 292 21.97 -1.43 43.99
CA ALA A 292 22.36 -0.81 45.26
C ALA A 292 21.20 -0.78 46.28
N LYS A 293 19.97 -0.53 45.82
CA LYS A 293 18.77 -0.59 46.70
C LYS A 293 18.49 -2.00 47.18
N VAL A 294 18.63 -3.00 46.31
CA VAL A 294 18.46 -4.42 46.67
C VAL A 294 19.50 -4.87 47.69
N ASP A 295 20.77 -4.52 47.49
CA ASP A 295 21.85 -4.86 48.43
C ASP A 295 21.65 -4.17 49.81
N ALA A 296 21.15 -2.92 49.82
CA ALA A 296 20.81 -2.23 51.05
C ALA A 296 19.63 -2.91 51.80
N GLN A 297 18.63 -3.40 51.07
CA GLN A 297 17.53 -4.16 51.64
C GLN A 297 18.02 -5.50 52.20
N GLU A 298 18.90 -6.22 51.49
CA GLU A 298 19.48 -7.47 51.95
C GLU A 298 20.27 -7.27 53.26
N HIS A 299 21.06 -6.19 53.35
CA HIS A 299 21.77 -5.85 54.58
C HIS A 299 20.83 -5.52 55.75
N MET A 300 19.74 -4.79 55.50
CA MET A 300 18.73 -4.51 56.51
C MET A 300 18.06 -5.80 57.01
N LEU A 301 17.74 -6.71 56.09
CA LEU A 301 17.14 -8.01 56.39
C LEU A 301 18.07 -8.88 57.22
N ARG A 302 19.38 -8.92 56.89
CA ARG A 302 20.40 -9.59 57.70
C ARG A 302 20.54 -9.00 59.10
N ARG A 303 20.43 -7.67 59.25
CA ARG A 303 20.47 -7.01 60.57
C ARG A 303 19.26 -7.36 61.44
N ILE A 304 18.06 -7.41 60.84
CA ILE A 304 16.85 -7.83 61.55
C ILE A 304 16.97 -9.30 61.95
N MET A 305 17.41 -10.17 61.05
CA MET A 305 17.58 -11.60 61.32
C MET A 305 18.61 -11.84 62.44
N ALA A 306 19.76 -11.15 62.41
CA ALA A 306 20.77 -11.22 63.47
C ALA A 306 20.27 -10.65 64.82
N ALA A 307 19.44 -9.61 64.81
CA ALA A 307 18.82 -9.08 66.02
C ALA A 307 17.79 -10.04 66.62
N VAL A 308 17.02 -10.74 65.78
CA VAL A 308 16.06 -11.79 66.19
C VAL A 308 16.80 -13.01 66.77
N GLU A 309 17.87 -13.49 66.11
CA GLU A 309 18.69 -14.60 66.63
C GLU A 309 19.45 -14.23 67.91
N GLY A 310 19.94 -12.98 68.01
CA GLY A 310 20.57 -12.46 69.22
C GLY A 310 19.62 -12.37 70.41
N HIS A 311 18.34 -12.09 70.18
CA HIS A 311 17.30 -12.08 71.22
C HIS A 311 16.94 -13.50 71.69
N GLY A 312 17.01 -14.50 70.81
CA GLY A 312 16.75 -15.91 71.16
C GLY A 312 17.81 -16.54 72.09
N SER A 313 19.06 -16.06 72.03
CA SER A 313 20.15 -16.60 72.87
C SER A 313 20.24 -15.99 74.28
N GLN A 314 19.64 -14.82 74.54
CA GLN A 314 19.59 -14.26 75.90
C GLN A 314 18.45 -14.84 76.75
N ASP A 315 17.36 -15.30 76.13
CA ASP A 315 16.22 -15.85 76.87
C ASP A 315 16.49 -17.29 77.37
N GLY A 316 17.38 -18.03 76.72
CA GLY A 316 17.81 -19.38 77.15
C GLY A 316 18.80 -19.42 78.33
N ARG A 317 19.26 -18.26 78.86
CA ARG A 317 20.23 -18.21 79.98
C ARG A 317 19.65 -17.67 81.29
N ARG A 318 18.34 -17.36 81.34
CA ARG A 318 17.63 -16.95 82.56
C ARG A 318 16.67 -17.98 83.15
N SER A 319 16.41 -19.08 82.46
CA SER A 319 15.77 -20.26 83.07
C SER A 319 16.84 -21.28 83.46
N ARG A 320 17.29 -21.14 84.71
CA ARG A 320 17.67 -22.30 85.53
C ARG A 320 16.60 -23.38 85.50
#